data_AF-A0A938TKD8-F1
#
_entry.id   AF-A0A938TKD8-F1
#
_cell.length_a   1.000
_cell.length_b   1.000
_cell.length_c   1.000
_cell.angle_alpha   90.00
_cell.angle_beta   90.00
_cell.angle_gamma   90.00
#
_symmetry.space_group_name_H-M   'P 1'
#
loop_
_entity.id
_entity.type
_entity.pdbx_description
1 polymer ?
#
loop_
_entity_poly.entity_id
_entity_poly.type
_entity_poly.pdbx_seq_one_letter_code
_entity_poly.pdbx_strand_id
1 'polypeptide(L)'
;MSDFNEVKDAAWQDRLHRYFVELSIAAADHAPTPARQPFNQKRLEAILDLRPEVLSFHLGLPSPELLAVIQKEGFRILATATTVREAQFLATVGVDAVIAQGTEAGGHRGHFMTDHLGGQMDTLSLVQTIAPRVEFW
;
A
#
# COMPACT_ATOMS: atom_id res chain seq x y z
N MET A 1 7.90 -10.59 -3.98
CA MET A 1 6.58 -11.30 -4.03
C MET A 1 6.83 -12.75 -4.42
N SER A 2 6.23 -13.73 -3.72
CA SER A 2 6.24 -15.12 -4.20
C SER A 2 5.49 -15.16 -5.53
N ASP A 3 6.12 -15.67 -6.57
CA ASP A 3 5.42 -15.96 -7.82
C ASP A 3 4.24 -16.89 -7.54
N PHE A 4 3.15 -16.69 -8.26
CA PHE A 4 2.00 -17.57 -8.21
C PHE A 4 2.44 -18.98 -8.61
N ASN A 5 2.09 -19.97 -7.80
CA ASN A 5 2.44 -21.37 -8.04
C ASN A 5 1.15 -22.16 -8.24
N GLU A 6 0.82 -22.41 -9.50
CA GLU A 6 -0.39 -23.15 -9.92
C GLU A 6 -0.53 -24.50 -9.22
N VAL A 7 0.58 -25.23 -9.05
CA VAL A 7 0.57 -26.55 -8.41
C VAL A 7 0.21 -26.44 -6.92
N LYS A 8 0.77 -25.44 -6.21
CA LYS A 8 0.44 -25.20 -4.81
C LYS A 8 -0.99 -24.69 -4.65
N ASP A 9 -1.44 -23.83 -5.57
CA ASP A 9 -2.82 -23.30 -5.56
C ASP A 9 -3.83 -24.44 -5.74
N ALA A 10 -3.65 -25.30 -6.74
CA ALA A 10 -4.50 -26.47 -6.96
C ALA A 10 -4.53 -27.40 -5.73
N ALA A 11 -3.38 -27.66 -5.10
CA ALA A 11 -3.31 -28.47 -3.88
C ALA A 11 -4.09 -27.83 -2.71
N TRP A 12 -4.11 -26.51 -2.60
CA TRP A 12 -4.93 -25.80 -1.61
C TRP A 12 -6.42 -25.88 -1.94
N GLN A 13 -6.79 -25.71 -3.21
CA GLN A 13 -8.18 -25.84 -3.65
C GLN A 13 -8.74 -27.24 -3.36
N ASP A 14 -7.98 -28.30 -3.67
CA ASP A 14 -8.35 -29.69 -3.36
C ASP A 14 -8.54 -29.90 -1.87
N ARG A 15 -7.63 -29.37 -1.04
CA ARG A 15 -7.72 -29.49 0.43
C ARG A 15 -8.95 -28.78 1.00
N LEU A 16 -9.37 -27.68 0.38
CA LEU A 16 -10.53 -26.90 0.80
C LEU A 16 -11.84 -27.36 0.15
N HIS A 17 -11.79 -28.25 -0.83
CA HIS A 17 -12.95 -28.73 -1.59
C HIS A 17 -14.10 -29.21 -0.70
N ARG A 18 -13.80 -29.97 0.36
CA ARG A 18 -14.82 -30.43 1.32
C ARG A 18 -15.63 -29.28 1.93
N TYR A 19 -15.00 -28.15 2.21
CA TYR A 19 -15.65 -26.99 2.83
C TYR A 19 -16.43 -26.18 1.80
N PHE A 20 -15.94 -26.08 0.56
CA PHE A 20 -16.71 -25.49 -0.53
C PHE A 20 -18.04 -26.24 -0.74
N VAL A 21 -18.00 -27.58 -0.72
CA VAL A 21 -19.21 -28.42 -0.81
C VAL A 21 -20.11 -28.25 0.42
N GLU A 22 -19.55 -28.35 1.62
CA GLU A 22 -20.28 -28.21 2.89
C GLU A 22 -21.01 -26.86 2.99
N LEU A 23 -20.36 -25.78 2.57
CA LEU A 23 -20.88 -24.42 2.63
C LEU A 23 -21.69 -24.02 1.39
N SER A 24 -21.85 -24.92 0.40
CA SER A 24 -22.52 -24.64 -0.88
C SER A 24 -21.92 -23.43 -1.64
N ILE A 25 -20.60 -23.29 -1.57
CA ILE A 25 -19.83 -22.25 -2.24
C ILE A 25 -19.21 -22.83 -3.52
N ALA A 26 -19.48 -22.22 -4.69
CA ALA A 26 -18.82 -22.62 -5.92
C ALA A 26 -17.38 -22.09 -5.96
N ALA A 27 -16.39 -22.99 -6.01
CA ALA A 27 -14.98 -22.59 -6.06
C ALA A 27 -14.64 -21.70 -7.28
N ALA A 28 -15.35 -21.88 -8.40
CA ALA A 28 -15.22 -21.07 -9.60
C ALA A 28 -15.62 -19.60 -9.41
N ASP A 29 -16.48 -19.29 -8.44
CA ASP A 29 -16.88 -17.91 -8.11
C ASP A 29 -15.76 -17.13 -7.40
N HIS A 30 -14.67 -17.81 -7.02
CA HIS A 30 -13.55 -17.25 -6.26
C HIS A 30 -12.22 -17.33 -7.01
N ALA A 31 -12.25 -17.23 -8.35
CA ALA A 31 -11.03 -17.08 -9.15
C ALA A 31 -10.16 -15.97 -8.52
N PRO A 32 -8.85 -16.23 -8.27
CA PRO A 32 -7.98 -15.29 -7.59
C PRO A 32 -7.87 -14.01 -8.42
N THR A 33 -8.68 -13.02 -8.05
CA THR A 33 -8.50 -11.67 -8.57
C THR A 33 -7.26 -11.10 -7.89
N PRO A 34 -6.35 -10.41 -8.62
CA PRO A 34 -5.22 -9.75 -7.98
C PRO A 34 -5.74 -8.85 -6.85
N ALA A 35 -5.50 -9.26 -5.60
CA ALA A 35 -6.07 -8.62 -4.42
C ALA A 35 -5.62 -7.16 -4.26
N ARG A 36 -4.55 -6.77 -4.97
CA ARG A 36 -4.06 -5.40 -5.06
C ARG A 36 -3.86 -5.00 -6.52
N GLN A 37 -4.76 -4.17 -7.01
CA GLN A 37 -4.54 -3.42 -8.25
C GLN A 37 -3.87 -2.09 -7.90
N PRO A 38 -2.78 -1.70 -8.59
CA PRO A 38 -2.18 -0.38 -8.46
C PRO A 38 -3.18 0.75 -8.70
N PHE A 39 -2.86 1.94 -8.20
CA PHE A 39 -3.59 3.15 -8.57
C PHE A 39 -3.52 3.37 -10.09
N ASN A 40 -4.65 3.71 -10.73
CA ASN A 40 -4.77 3.77 -12.18
C ASN A 40 -5.67 4.92 -12.63
N GLN A 41 -5.76 5.12 -13.95
CA GLN A 41 -6.50 6.21 -14.58
C GLN A 41 -7.98 6.26 -14.15
N LYS A 42 -8.67 5.12 -14.09
CA LYS A 42 -10.08 5.06 -13.68
C LYS A 42 -10.29 5.54 -12.23
N ARG A 43 -9.35 5.25 -11.34
CA ARG A 43 -9.40 5.74 -9.94
C ARG A 43 -9.07 7.22 -9.86
N LEU A 44 -8.16 7.71 -10.70
CA LEU A 44 -7.87 9.15 -10.81
C LEU A 44 -9.13 9.91 -11.22
N GLU A 45 -9.81 9.49 -12.29
CA GLU A 45 -11.06 10.11 -12.75
C GLU A 45 -12.11 10.20 -11.63
N ALA A 46 -12.33 9.10 -10.90
CA ALA A 46 -13.27 9.09 -9.79
C ALA A 46 -12.89 10.07 -8.65
N ILE A 47 -11.60 10.22 -8.37
CA ILE A 47 -11.11 11.17 -7.35
C ILE A 47 -11.25 12.62 -7.82
N LEU A 48 -11.01 12.90 -9.09
CA LEU A 48 -11.19 14.22 -9.67
C LEU A 48 -12.66 14.67 -9.60
N ASP A 49 -13.59 13.73 -9.75
CA ASP A 49 -15.03 14.01 -9.59
C ASP A 49 -15.41 14.22 -8.12
N LEU A 50 -14.88 13.40 -7.20
CA LEU A 50 -15.23 13.44 -5.78
C LEU A 50 -14.56 14.58 -5.01
N ARG A 51 -13.39 15.05 -5.46
CA ARG A 51 -12.58 16.11 -4.84
C ARG A 51 -12.39 15.97 -3.31
N PRO A 52 -11.88 14.83 -2.79
CA PRO A 52 -11.61 14.69 -1.36
C PRO A 52 -10.54 15.68 -0.88
N GLU A 53 -10.57 16.06 0.39
CA GLU A 53 -9.55 16.96 0.96
C GLU A 53 -8.17 16.30 1.07
N VAL A 54 -8.13 14.99 1.32
CA VAL A 54 -6.91 14.22 1.55
C VAL A 54 -6.91 12.94 0.73
N LEU A 55 -5.77 12.63 0.12
CA LEU A 55 -5.46 11.37 -0.54
C LEU A 55 -4.29 10.71 0.19
N SER A 56 -4.56 9.57 0.83
CA SER A 56 -3.52 8.79 1.50
C SER A 56 -3.12 7.56 0.68
N PHE A 57 -1.83 7.35 0.48
CA PHE A 57 -1.28 6.18 -0.19
C PHE A 57 -0.57 5.22 0.78
N HIS A 58 -0.69 3.93 0.49
CA HIS A 58 -0.06 2.84 1.22
C HIS A 58 0.64 1.92 0.21
N LEU A 59 1.82 1.39 0.56
CA LEU A 59 2.69 0.60 -0.33
C LEU A 59 3.35 1.44 -1.46
N GLY A 60 3.69 2.69 -1.16
CA GLY A 60 4.32 3.61 -2.10
C GLY A 60 3.34 4.60 -2.72
N LEU A 61 3.76 5.21 -3.83
CA LEU A 61 3.00 6.23 -4.57
C LEU A 61 2.53 5.68 -5.92
N PRO A 62 1.53 6.33 -6.56
CA PRO A 62 1.18 6.07 -7.96
C PRO A 62 2.35 6.29 -8.91
N SER A 63 2.15 5.98 -10.20
CA SER A 63 3.13 6.35 -11.22
C SER A 63 3.38 7.87 -11.23
N PRO A 64 4.58 8.34 -11.61
CA PRO A 64 4.90 9.76 -11.64
C PRO A 64 3.91 10.59 -12.45
N GLU A 65 3.37 10.04 -13.54
CA GLU A 65 2.41 10.72 -14.41
C GLU A 65 1.08 10.96 -13.69
N LEU A 66 0.56 9.96 -12.97
CA LEU A 66 -0.69 10.08 -12.21
C LEU A 66 -0.50 10.99 -10.99
N LEU A 67 0.64 10.86 -10.30
CA LEU A 67 0.96 11.69 -9.15
C LEU A 67 1.07 13.18 -9.53
N ALA A 68 1.68 13.49 -10.67
CA ALA A 68 1.78 14.87 -11.16
C ALA A 68 0.41 15.52 -11.39
N VAL A 69 -0.57 14.75 -11.90
CA VAL A 69 -1.95 15.25 -12.04
C VAL A 69 -2.55 15.53 -10.65
N ILE A 70 -2.39 14.61 -9.70
CA ILE A 70 -2.91 14.79 -8.33
C ILE A 70 -2.30 16.03 -7.67
N GLN A 71 -0.99 16.23 -7.79
CA GLN A 71 -0.31 17.41 -7.22
C GLN A 71 -0.79 18.72 -7.86
N LYS A 72 -1.01 18.73 -9.19
CA LYS A 72 -1.52 19.91 -9.91
C LYS A 72 -2.93 20.30 -9.45
N GLU A 73 -3.75 19.33 -9.07
CA GLU A 73 -5.15 19.54 -8.67
C GLU A 73 -5.32 20.04 -7.23
N GLY A 74 -4.22 20.11 -6.46
CA GLY A 74 -4.17 20.71 -5.12
C GLY A 74 -4.68 19.81 -3.99
N PHE A 75 -4.68 18.50 -4.18
CA PHE A 75 -4.99 17.54 -3.10
C PHE A 75 -3.92 17.53 -2.02
N ARG A 76 -4.32 17.32 -0.76
CA ARG A 76 -3.35 17.01 0.31
C ARG A 76 -2.96 15.54 0.22
N ILE A 77 -1.68 15.27 0.05
CA ILE A 77 -1.15 13.93 -0.17
C ILE A 77 -0.47 13.42 1.09
N LEU A 78 -0.94 12.29 1.61
CA LEU A 78 -0.29 11.55 2.67
C LEU A 78 0.26 10.24 2.13
N ALA A 79 1.38 9.75 2.66
CA ALA A 79 1.89 8.44 2.30
C ALA A 79 2.56 7.72 3.47
N THR A 80 2.41 6.40 3.51
CA THR A 80 3.02 5.56 4.56
C THR A 80 4.51 5.34 4.33
N ALA A 81 5.31 5.51 5.38
CA ALA A 81 6.71 5.08 5.44
C ALA A 81 6.92 4.14 6.63
N THR A 82 7.73 3.11 6.41
CA THR A 82 8.16 2.13 7.44
C THR A 82 9.63 2.29 7.80
N THR A 83 10.37 3.11 7.05
CA THR A 83 11.78 3.42 7.25
C THR A 83 12.05 4.91 7.06
N VAL A 84 13.17 5.39 7.61
CA VAL A 84 13.64 6.78 7.40
C VAL A 84 13.86 7.08 5.93
N ARG A 85 14.42 6.13 5.17
CA ARG A 85 14.68 6.29 3.73
C ARG A 85 13.38 6.51 2.95
N GLU A 86 12.35 5.71 3.23
CA GLU A 86 11.03 5.88 2.61
C GLU A 86 10.45 7.26 2.96
N ALA A 87 10.55 7.69 4.22
CA ALA A 87 10.05 8.99 4.65
C ALA A 87 10.76 10.17 3.94
N GLN A 88 12.08 10.11 3.83
CA GLN A 88 12.88 11.12 3.11
C GLN A 88 12.54 11.16 1.62
N PHE A 89 12.36 9.99 1.00
CA PHE A 89 11.91 9.91 -0.38
C PHE A 89 10.54 10.57 -0.57
N LEU A 90 9.55 10.23 0.27
CA LEU A 90 8.22 10.82 0.19
C LEU A 90 8.25 12.34 0.37
N ALA A 91 9.04 12.84 1.31
CA ALA A 91 9.27 14.27 1.49
C ALA A 91 9.88 14.91 0.23
N THR A 92 10.87 14.26 -0.38
CA THR A 92 11.53 14.74 -1.61
C THR A 92 10.57 14.79 -2.81
N VAL A 93 9.63 13.84 -2.89
CA VAL A 93 8.59 13.80 -3.93
C VAL A 93 7.51 14.86 -3.71
N GLY A 94 7.44 15.47 -2.51
CA GLY A 94 6.50 16.53 -2.18
C GLY A 94 5.13 16.02 -1.73
N VAL A 95 5.09 14.98 -0.88
CA VAL A 95 3.87 14.70 -0.10
C VAL A 95 3.72 15.71 1.04
N ASP A 96 2.49 15.98 1.45
CA ASP A 96 2.19 16.95 2.52
C ASP A 96 2.41 16.40 3.93
N ALA A 97 2.32 15.07 4.09
CA ALA A 97 2.69 14.41 5.34
C ALA A 97 3.07 12.93 5.16
N VAL A 98 3.94 12.45 6.05
CA VAL A 98 4.32 11.04 6.13
C VAL A 98 3.60 10.35 7.29
N ILE A 99 2.99 9.20 7.01
CA ILE A 99 2.42 8.30 8.01
C ILE A 99 3.53 7.33 8.43
N ALA A 100 4.13 7.55 9.60
CA ALA A 100 5.16 6.68 10.15
C ALA A 100 4.54 5.39 10.74
N GLN A 101 4.77 4.24 10.10
CA GLN A 101 4.21 2.95 10.53
C GLN A 101 5.28 2.07 11.21
N GLY A 102 5.33 2.10 12.54
CA GLY A 102 6.19 1.22 13.33
C GLY A 102 5.78 -0.25 13.31
N THR A 103 6.66 -1.15 13.74
CA THR A 103 6.47 -2.62 13.66
C THR A 103 5.26 -3.15 14.44
N GLU A 104 4.75 -2.40 15.40
CA GLU A 104 3.58 -2.76 16.23
C GLU A 104 2.25 -2.59 15.49
N ALA A 105 2.24 -1.87 14.36
CA ALA A 105 1.03 -1.63 13.59
C ALA A 105 0.45 -2.93 13.02
N GLY A 106 -0.85 -3.16 13.23
CA GLY A 106 -1.58 -4.28 12.65
C GLY A 106 -1.82 -4.14 11.14
N GLY A 107 -2.24 -5.23 10.50
CA GLY A 107 -2.56 -5.26 9.07
C GLY A 107 -1.33 -5.31 8.17
N HIS A 108 -1.44 -4.70 6.99
CA HIS A 108 -0.37 -4.73 5.99
C HIS A 108 0.80 -3.80 6.39
N ARG A 109 2.04 -4.27 6.17
CA ARG A 109 3.24 -3.44 6.25
C ARG A 109 3.34 -2.60 4.98
N GLY A 110 3.35 -1.28 5.12
CA GLY A 110 3.34 -0.29 4.04
C GLY A 110 4.68 -0.06 3.35
N HIS A 111 5.65 -0.96 3.52
CA HIS A 111 6.99 -0.85 2.92
C HIS A 111 6.91 -0.95 1.40
N PHE A 112 7.79 -0.24 0.71
CA PHE A 112 7.84 -0.21 -0.75
C PHE A 112 9.26 -0.10 -1.32
N MET A 113 10.28 0.13 -0.48
CA MET A 113 11.68 0.22 -0.94
C MET A 113 12.53 -1.01 -0.62
N THR A 114 12.09 -1.87 0.29
CA THR A 114 12.85 -3.06 0.69
C THR A 114 11.92 -4.16 1.21
N ASP A 115 12.17 -5.40 0.81
CA ASP A 115 11.49 -6.59 1.35
C ASP A 115 12.10 -7.05 2.69
N HIS A 116 13.23 -6.47 3.11
CA HIS A 116 13.89 -6.80 4.38
C HIS A 116 13.21 -6.13 5.56
N LEU A 117 12.32 -6.86 6.23
CA LEU A 117 11.54 -6.37 7.37
C LEU A 117 12.35 -6.18 8.66
N GLY A 118 13.48 -6.89 8.81
CA GLY A 118 14.28 -6.89 10.04
C GLY A 118 14.92 -5.55 10.41
N GLY A 119 14.93 -4.57 9.51
CA GLY A 119 15.47 -3.23 9.75
C GLY A 119 14.43 -2.16 10.11
N GLN A 120 13.15 -2.52 10.27
CA GLN A 120 12.09 -1.56 10.60
C GLN A 120 12.04 -1.31 12.11
N MET A 121 11.73 -0.06 12.48
CA MET A 121 11.72 0.40 13.87
C MET A 121 10.34 0.26 14.51
N ASP A 122 10.30 0.20 15.84
CA ASP A 122 9.09 0.43 16.61
C ASP A 122 8.54 1.84 16.39
N THR A 123 7.28 2.08 16.75
CA THR A 123 6.55 3.30 16.40
C THR A 123 7.19 4.53 17.01
N LEU A 124 7.61 4.46 18.28
CA LEU A 124 8.22 5.58 18.96
C LEU A 124 9.57 5.94 18.33
N SER A 125 10.44 4.95 18.16
CA SER A 125 11.76 5.12 17.54
C SER A 125 11.64 5.64 16.10
N LEU A 126 10.70 5.11 15.32
CA LEU A 126 10.47 5.55 13.94
C LEU A 126 10.04 7.01 13.87
N VAL A 127 9.05 7.41 14.67
CA VAL A 127 8.54 8.79 14.72
C VAL A 127 9.65 9.75 15.15
N GLN A 128 10.36 9.45 16.24
CA GLN A 128 11.46 10.28 16.73
C GLN A 128 12.61 10.39 15.72
N THR A 129 12.83 9.37 14.90
CA THR A 129 13.88 9.40 13.88
C THR A 129 13.44 10.14 12.63
N ILE A 130 12.19 9.99 12.18
CA ILE A 130 11.66 10.65 10.98
C ILE A 130 11.46 12.14 11.23
N ALA A 131 10.81 12.53 12.33
CA ALA A 131 10.36 13.90 12.57
C ALA A 131 11.43 14.99 12.35
N PRO A 132 12.71 14.84 12.77
CA PRO A 132 13.74 15.85 12.51
C PRO A 132 14.44 15.71 11.14
N ARG A 133 14.06 14.74 10.30
CA ARG A 133 14.74 14.40 9.03
C ARG A 133 13.87 14.61 7.80
N VAL A 134 12.62 14.99 7.99
CA VAL A 134 11.69 15.36 6.92
C VAL A 134 11.23 16.78 7.20
N GLU A 135 11.36 17.63 6.18
CA GLU A 135 10.79 18.96 6.19
C GLU A 135 9.66 18.96 5.16
N PHE A 136 8.52 19.48 5.59
CA PHE A 136 7.43 19.86 4.72
C PHE A 136 7.44 21.40 4.68
N TRP A 137 6.80 21.99 3.67
CA TRP A 137 6.82 23.43 3.34
C TRP A 137 6.81 24.39 4.54
#